data_AF-A0A852NR03-F1
#
_entry.id   AF-A0A852NR03-F1
#
_cell.length_a   1.000
_cell.length_b   1.000
_cell.length_c   1.000
_cell.angle_alpha   90.00
_cell.angle_beta   90.00
_cell.angle_gamma   90.00
#
_symmetry.space_group_name_H-M   'P 1'
#
loop_
_entity.id
_entity.type
_entity.pdbx_description
1 polymer ?
#
loop_
_entity_poly.entity_id
_entity_poly.type
_entity_poly.pdbx_seq_one_letter_code
_entity_poly.pdbx_strand_id
1 'polypeptide(L)'
;GVALEPVGRKDLLSSTLRKIWALQLDSDGQYMALHVSPTPLALLKEPRRTRTDLSCGEHQVTFCNAENMMQILQFKTHFAEEVFPFFCLWSRETCIQLCD
;
A
#
# COMPACT_ATOMS: atom_id res chain seq x y z
N GLY A 1 2.52 1.40 -2.45
CA GLY A 1 1.86 1.98 -1.26
C GLY A 1 2.37 3.39 -1.06
N VAL A 2 2.05 4.00 0.08
CA VAL A 2 2.57 5.32 0.47
C VAL A 2 3.08 5.31 1.91
N ALA A 3 4.02 6.19 2.22
CA ALA A 3 4.57 6.35 3.57
C ALA A 3 4.81 7.83 3.94
N LEU A 4 4.73 8.17 5.23
CA LEU A 4 5.05 9.51 5.75
C LEU A 4 6.54 9.67 6.06
N GLU A 5 7.13 10.84 5.80
CA GLU A 5 8.47 11.20 6.30
C GLU A 5 8.43 11.94 7.65
N PRO A 6 9.27 11.57 8.65
CA PRO A 6 10.26 10.50 8.64
C PRO A 6 9.65 9.14 9.01
N VAL A 7 9.83 8.14 8.13
CA VAL A 7 9.78 6.75 8.54
C VAL A 7 11.10 6.46 9.24
N GLY A 8 11.08 6.22 10.54
CA GLY A 8 12.27 5.75 11.23
C GLY A 8 12.65 4.38 10.70
N ARG A 9 13.58 4.34 9.73
CA ARG A 9 14.03 3.10 9.05
C ARG A 9 14.78 2.14 9.99
N LYS A 10 15.05 2.58 11.22
CA LYS A 10 15.67 1.81 12.31
C LYS A 10 14.73 1.58 13.51
N ASP A 11 13.47 2.00 13.40
CA ASP A 11 12.52 1.92 14.50
C ASP A 11 11.83 0.56 14.58
N LEU A 12 11.11 0.32 15.68
CA LEU A 12 10.22 -0.84 15.81
C LEU A 12 9.22 -0.89 14.66
N LEU A 13 9.00 -2.09 14.10
CA LEU A 13 8.06 -2.36 13.01
C LEU A 13 6.67 -1.74 13.26
N SER A 14 6.18 -1.76 14.50
CA SER A 14 4.88 -1.18 14.87
C SER A 14 4.83 0.34 14.75
N SER A 15 5.96 1.04 14.96
CA SER A 15 6.08 2.48 14.73
C SER A 15 6.09 2.80 13.25
N THR A 16 6.85 2.03 12.47
CA THR A 16 6.93 2.16 11.01
C THR A 16 5.58 1.90 10.33
N LEU A 17 4.83 0.87 10.76
CA LEU A 17 3.53 0.52 10.18
C LEU A 17 2.44 1.58 10.42
N ARG A 18 2.57 2.44 11.44
CA ARG A 18 1.68 3.59 11.65
C ARG A 18 1.83 4.67 10.57
N LYS A 19 2.95 4.65 9.86
CA LYS A 19 3.30 5.63 8.83
C LYS A 19 3.25 5.06 7.42
N ILE A 20 2.72 3.84 7.25
CA ILE A 20 2.66 3.14 5.95
C ILE A 20 1.22 2.71 5.66
N TRP A 21 0.75 3.04 4.46
CA TRP A 21 -0.49 2.49 3.90
C TRP A 21 -0.15 1.77 2.60
N ALA A 22 -0.34 0.46 2.56
CA ALA A 22 0.00 -0.34 1.40
C ALA A 22 -0.97 -1.49 1.17
N LEU A 23 -1.07 -1.89 -0.11
CA LEU A 23 -1.54 -3.20 -0.51
C LEU A 23 -0.33 -4.14 -0.57
N GLN A 24 -0.39 -5.24 0.18
CA GLN A 24 0.66 -6.25 0.22
C GLN A 24 0.13 -7.56 -0.38
N LEU A 25 0.99 -8.30 -1.06
CA LEU A 25 0.83 -9.73 -1.33
C LEU A 25 1.80 -10.47 -0.41
N ASP A 26 1.30 -11.34 0.46
CA ASP A 26 2.16 -12.12 1.37
C ASP A 26 2.71 -13.40 0.74
N SER A 27 3.49 -14.15 1.51
CA SER A 27 4.13 -15.40 1.05
C SER A 27 3.15 -16.51 0.69
N ASP A 28 1.93 -16.46 1.20
CA ASP A 28 0.88 -17.45 0.95
C ASP A 28 -0.01 -17.04 -0.24
N GLY A 29 0.32 -15.92 -0.90
CA GLY A 29 -0.45 -15.38 -2.02
C GLY A 29 -1.71 -14.64 -1.58
N GLN A 30 -1.85 -14.32 -0.29
CA GLN A 30 -2.98 -13.58 0.25
C GLN A 30 -2.72 -12.08 0.17
N TYR A 31 -3.68 -11.35 -0.41
CA TYR A 31 -3.65 -9.89 -0.40
C TYR A 31 -4.01 -9.37 0.98
N MET A 32 -3.24 -8.40 1.46
CA MET A 32 -3.36 -7.81 2.79
C MET A 32 -3.45 -6.28 2.66
N ALA A 33 -4.36 -5.66 3.41
CA ALA A 33 -4.32 -4.24 3.69
C ALA A 33 -3.29 -4.00 4.79
N LEU A 34 -2.13 -3.44 4.44
CA LEU A 34 -1.02 -3.19 5.35
C LEU A 34 -1.14 -1.80 5.98
N HIS A 35 -1.35 -1.80 7.29
CA HIS A 35 -1.31 -0.64 8.20
C HIS A 35 -1.09 -1.19 9.65
N VAL A 36 -1.37 -0.40 10.69
CA VAL A 36 -1.24 -0.77 12.12
C VAL A 36 -1.81 -2.15 12.46
N SER A 37 -2.93 -2.52 11.85
CA SER A 37 -3.52 -3.86 11.94
C SER A 37 -3.68 -4.40 10.53
N PRO A 38 -2.78 -5.27 10.06
CA PRO A 38 -2.91 -5.91 8.76
C PRO A 38 -4.20 -6.73 8.68
N THR A 39 -4.95 -6.61 7.58
CA THR A 39 -6.19 -7.39 7.39
C THR A 39 -6.20 -8.07 6.02
N PRO A 40 -6.66 -9.33 5.93
CA PRO A 40 -6.77 -10.04 4.67
C PRO A 40 -7.87 -9.45 3.79
N LEU A 41 -7.64 -9.46 2.48
CA LEU A 41 -8.54 -8.96 1.46
C LEU A 41 -9.00 -10.11 0.56
N ALA A 42 -10.32 -10.30 0.47
CA ALA A 42 -10.91 -11.20 -0.51
C ALA A 42 -11.05 -10.46 -1.85
N LEU A 43 -10.20 -10.78 -2.82
CA LEU A 43 -10.28 -10.21 -4.17
C LEU A 43 -11.02 -11.17 -5.10
N LEU A 44 -11.97 -10.64 -5.88
CA LEU A 44 -12.65 -11.42 -6.93
C LEU A 44 -11.72 -11.81 -8.08
N LYS A 45 -10.74 -10.96 -8.37
CA LYS A 45 -9.74 -11.17 -9.42
C LYS A 45 -8.39 -10.66 -8.95
N GLU A 46 -7.37 -11.47 -9.15
CA GLU A 46 -5.97 -11.11 -8.89
C GLU A 46 -5.53 -9.97 -9.84
N PRO A 47 -5.11 -8.80 -9.32
CA PRO A 47 -4.62 -7.71 -10.14
C PRO A 47 -3.18 -7.95 -10.60
N ARG A 48 -2.93 -7.91 -11.92
CA ARG A 48 -1.56 -7.89 -12.47
C ARG A 48 -0.92 -6.51 -12.41
N ARG A 49 -1.75 -5.46 -12.36
CA ARG A 49 -1.34 -4.07 -12.25
C ARG A 49 -2.26 -3.37 -11.26
N THR A 50 -1.65 -2.61 -10.34
CA THR A 50 -2.38 -1.81 -9.36
C THR A 50 -2.06 -0.34 -9.56
N ARG A 51 -3.08 0.50 -9.39
CA ARG A 51 -2.96 1.96 -9.35
C ARG A 51 -3.11 2.39 -7.90
N THR A 52 -2.26 3.33 -7.47
CA THR A 52 -2.36 3.97 -6.16
C THR A 52 -2.71 5.44 -6.39
N ASP A 53 -3.88 5.85 -5.92
CA ASP A 53 -4.33 7.24 -5.96
C ASP A 53 -4.24 7.86 -4.56
N LEU A 54 -3.59 9.01 -4.49
CA LEU A 54 -3.49 9.83 -3.28
C LEU A 54 -4.37 11.07 -3.46
N SER A 55 -5.35 11.24 -2.58
CA SER A 55 -6.14 12.48 -2.49
C SER A 55 -5.87 13.15 -1.16
N CYS A 56 -5.04 14.21 -1.17
CA CYS A 56 -4.71 14.97 0.03
C CYS A 56 -5.93 15.72 0.59
N GLY A 57 -6.77 16.30 -0.28
CA GLY A 57 -7.97 17.02 0.16
C GLY A 57 -9.01 16.12 0.82
N GLU A 58 -9.22 14.93 0.25
CA GLU A 58 -10.16 13.93 0.78
C GLU A 58 -9.54 13.02 1.85
N HIS A 59 -8.27 13.25 2.22
CA HIS A 59 -7.57 12.48 3.26
C HIS A 59 -7.65 10.96 3.02
N GLN A 60 -7.33 10.53 1.81
CA GLN A 60 -7.44 9.11 1.43
C GLN A 60 -6.34 8.61 0.52
N VAL A 61 -6.04 7.32 0.67
CA VAL A 61 -5.27 6.51 -0.27
C VAL A 61 -6.20 5.45 -0.83
N THR A 62 -6.31 5.37 -2.14
CA THR A 62 -7.11 4.35 -2.82
C THR A 62 -6.21 3.47 -3.68
N PHE A 63 -6.37 2.16 -3.54
CA PHE A 63 -5.76 1.15 -4.40
C PHE A 63 -6.83 0.57 -5.32
N CYS A 64 -6.56 0.56 -6.61
CA CYS A 64 -7.47 0.03 -7.62
C CYS A 64 -6.75 -1.01 -8.49
N ASN A 65 -7.50 -1.99 -8.99
CA ASN A 65 -7.04 -2.84 -10.07
C ASN A 65 -7.03 -1.97 -11.34
N ALA A 66 -5.85 -1.80 -11.94
CA ALA A 66 -5.66 -0.90 -13.07
C ALA A 66 -6.25 -1.45 -14.39
N GLU A 67 -6.56 -2.75 -14.46
CA GLU A 67 -7.11 -3.38 -15.66
C GLU A 67 -8.62 -3.12 -15.81
N ASN A 68 -9.35 -3.11 -14.70
CA ASN A 68 -10.81 -3.01 -14.69
C ASN A 68 -11.33 -1.82 -13.86
N MET A 69 -10.42 -1.00 -13.32
CA MET A 69 -10.71 0.18 -12.52
C MET A 69 -11.51 -0.10 -11.23
N MET A 70 -11.60 -1.37 -10.80
CA MET A 70 -12.29 -1.72 -9.57
C MET A 70 -11.44 -1.36 -8.35
N GLN A 71 -12.06 -0.68 -7.39
CA GLN A 71 -11.44 -0.39 -6.09
C GLN A 71 -11.13 -1.71 -5.36
N ILE A 72 -9.89 -1.82 -4.90
CA ILE A 72 -9.39 -2.94 -4.07
C ILE A 72 -9.47 -2.56 -2.60
N LEU A 73 -8.97 -1.38 -2.25
CA LEU A 73 -8.77 -0.95 -0.87
C LEU A 73 -8.79 0.57 -0.80
N GLN A 74 -9.36 1.12 0.27
CA GLN A 74 -9.29 2.53 0.58
C GLN A 74 -8.95 2.73 2.05
N PHE A 75 -7.94 3.54 2.31
CA PHE A 75 -7.63 4.03 3.64
C PHE A 75 -8.11 5.47 3.77
N LYS A 76 -8.84 5.76 4.84
CA LYS A 76 -9.06 7.14 5.31
C LYS A 76 -7.94 7.48 6.29
N THR A 77 -7.17 8.51 5.99
CA THR A 77 -6.01 8.89 6.80
C THR A 77 -5.66 10.36 6.64
N HIS A 78 -5.18 10.98 7.70
CA HIS A 78 -4.75 12.36 7.69
C HIS A 78 -3.23 12.44 7.47
N PHE A 79 -2.82 13.04 6.36
CA PHE A 79 -1.40 13.28 6.08
C PHE A 79 -0.99 14.61 6.73
N ALA A 80 -0.35 14.53 7.90
CA ALA A 80 0.23 15.70 8.57
C ALA A 80 1.67 16.01 8.10
N GLU A 81 2.26 15.10 7.33
CA GLU A 81 3.65 15.09 6.89
C GLU A 81 3.69 14.83 5.38
N GLU A 82 4.86 15.03 4.75
CA GLU A 82 5.07 14.70 3.34
C GLU A 82 4.86 13.20 3.09
N VAL A 83 4.24 12.89 1.95
CA VAL A 83 3.86 11.54 1.56
C VAL A 83 4.72 11.10 0.39
N PHE A 84 5.37 9.94 0.53
CA PHE A 84 6.24 9.37 -0.50
C PHE A 84 5.72 8.03 -1.00
N PRO A 85 5.97 7.68 -2.27
CA PRO A 85 5.75 6.32 -2.75
C PRO A 85 6.53 5.31 -1.91
N PHE A 86 5.86 4.21 -1.55
CA PHE A 86 6.45 3.11 -0.79
C PHE A 86 6.37 1.80 -1.57
N PHE A 87 7.51 1.14 -1.73
CA PHE A 87 7.66 -0.17 -2.37
C PHE A 87 8.48 -1.08 -1.47
N CYS A 88 8.05 -2.33 -1.32
CA CYS A 88 8.76 -3.35 -0.55
C CYS A 88 8.68 -4.67 -1.30
N LEU A 89 9.82 -5.34 -1.43
CA LEU A 89 9.96 -6.65 -2.06
C LEU A 89 10.51 -7.63 -1.03
N TRP A 90 9.90 -8.81 -0.96
CA TRP A 90 10.28 -9.86 0.00
C TRP A 90 11.16 -10.96 -0.64
N SER A 91 11.25 -11.01 -1.97
CA SER A 91 12.05 -11.99 -2.72
C SER A 91 12.92 -11.29 -3.77
N ARG A 92 14.02 -11.94 -4.15
CA ARG A 92 14.89 -11.50 -5.26
C ARG A 92 14.29 -11.81 -6.64
N GLU A 93 13.31 -12.69 -6.68
CA GLU A 93 12.66 -13.14 -7.92
C GLU A 93 11.50 -12.24 -8.34
N THR A 94 11.05 -11.35 -7.45
CA THR A 94 9.95 -10.42 -7.73
C THR A 94 10.50 -9.04 -8.10
N CYS A 95 9.87 -8.41 -9.08
CA CYS A 95 10.16 -7.03 -9.47
C CYS A 95 8.88 -6.19 -9.46
N ILE A 96 9.01 -4.92 -9.11
CA ILE A 96 7.96 -3.92 -9.30
C ILE A 96 8.46 -2.98 -10.40
N GLN A 97 7.63 -2.77 -11.42
CA GLN A 97 7.88 -1.81 -12.47
C GLN A 97 6.87 -0.68 -12.35
N LEU A 98 7.36 0.56 -12.39
CA LEU A 98 6.50 1.73 -12.53
C LEU A 98 5.99 1.81 -13.98
N CYS A 99 4.69 2.05 -14.12
CA CYS A 99 4.12 2.34 -15.43
C CYS A 99 4.35 3.82 -15.75
N ASP A 100 4.66 4.12 -17.02
CA ASP A 100 4.73 5.47 -17.55
C ASP A 100 3.33 6.11 -17.67
#